data_AF-A0A2I0P9W6-F1
#
_entry.id   AF-A0A2I0P9W6-F1
#
_cell.length_a   1.000
_cell.length_b   1.000
_cell.length_c   1.000
_cell.angle_alpha   90.00
_cell.angle_beta   90.00
_cell.angle_gamma   90.00
#
_symmetry.space_group_name_H-M   'P 1'
#
loop_
_entity.id
_entity.type
_entity.pdbx_description
1 polymer ?
#
loop_
_entity_poly.entity_id
_entity_poly.type
_entity_poly.pdbx_seq_one_letter_code
_entity_poly.pdbx_strand_id
1 'polypeptide(L)' 'MARWVCSVCDYEYNEEAGDPATGIPPGTPFEDLPDDWRCPRCAVGKGAFVRVNEEEEEVKTNEEDYL' A
#
# COMPACT_ATOMS: atom_id res chain seq x y z
N MET A 1 -7.48 5.58 6.67
CA MET A 1 -6.04 5.85 6.90
C MET A 1 -5.30 5.73 5.56
N ALA A 2 -3.99 5.99 5.48
CA ALA A 2 -3.28 5.98 4.20
C ALA A 2 -3.03 4.56 3.68
N ARG A 3 -2.91 4.43 2.36
CA ARG A 3 -2.46 3.21 1.68
C ARG A 3 -1.10 3.46 1.04
N TRP A 4 -0.29 2.42 0.96
CA TRP A 4 1.05 2.47 0.41
C TRP A 4 1.27 1.32 -0.55
N VAL A 5 1.73 1.61 -1.76
CA VAL A 5 1.96 0.58 -2.79
C VAL A 5 3.44 0.41 -3.02
N CYS A 6 3.89 -0.84 -2.98
CA CYS A 6 5.24 -1.23 -3.35
C CYS A 6 5.45 -1.02 -4.84
N SER A 7 6.36 -0.14 -5.23
CA SER A 7 6.65 0.17 -6.64
C SER A 7 7.37 -0.94 -7.40
N VAL A 8 7.65 -2.08 -6.74
CA VAL A 8 8.37 -3.23 -7.32
C VAL A 8 7.45 -4.39 -7.66
N CYS A 9 6.41 -4.61 -6.85
CA CYS A 9 5.55 -5.78 -6.98
C CYS A 9 4.06 -5.49 -6.75
N ASP A 10 3.68 -4.21 -6.68
CA ASP A 10 2.32 -3.73 -6.53
C ASP A 10 1.59 -4.25 -5.28
N TYR A 11 2.35 -4.63 -4.25
CA TYR A 11 1.75 -4.97 -2.95
C TYR A 11 1.25 -3.70 -2.26
N GLU A 12 0.00 -3.72 -1.85
CA GLU A 12 -0.61 -2.63 -1.08
C GLU A 12 -0.56 -2.93 0.43
N TYR A 13 0.02 -2.00 1.19
CA TYR A 13 -0.12 -1.92 2.64
C TYR A 13 -1.22 -0.92 2.97
N ASN A 14 -2.27 -1.38 3.65
CA ASN A 14 -3.36 -0.55 4.16
C ASN A 14 -3.17 -0.36 5.68
N GLU A 15 -2.96 0.88 6.12
CA GLU A 15 -2.76 1.20 7.54
C GLU A 15 -3.95 0.75 8.42
N GLU A 16 -5.18 0.80 7.92
CA GLU A 16 -6.36 0.35 8.67
C GLU A 16 -6.37 -1.16 8.88
N ALA A 17 -5.88 -1.91 7.90
CA ALA A 17 -5.79 -3.37 7.98
C ALA A 17 -4.54 -3.82 8.74
N GLY A 18 -3.46 -3.04 8.68
CA GLY A 18 -2.13 -3.47 9.10
C GLY A 18 -1.63 -4.64 8.27
N ASP A 19 -0.78 -5.47 8.87
CA ASP A 19 -0.37 -6.77 8.33
C ASP A 19 -0.27 -7.80 9.46
N PRO A 20 -1.43 -8.32 9.95
CA PRO A 20 -1.44 -9.24 11.09
C PRO A 20 -0.68 -10.55 10.84
N ALA A 21 -0.51 -10.93 9.57
CA ALA A 21 0.24 -12.12 9.19
C ALA A 21 1.74 -12.00 9.51
N THR A 22 2.27 -10.78 9.50
CA THR A 22 3.66 -10.48 9.88
C THR A 22 3.78 -9.84 11.27
N GLY A 23 2.67 -9.75 12.01
CA GLY A 23 2.63 -9.20 13.37
C GLY A 23 2.40 -7.70 13.45
N ILE A 24 2.00 -7.05 12.35
CA ILE A 24 1.64 -5.63 12.32
C ILE A 24 0.14 -5.48 12.58
N PRO A 25 -0.28 -4.89 13.70
CA PRO A 25 -1.70 -4.78 14.02
C PRO A 25 -2.44 -3.79 13.10
N PRO A 26 -3.77 -3.96 12.95
CA PRO A 26 -4.63 -2.97 12.30
C PRO A 26 -4.46 -1.58 12.92
N GLY A 27 -4.46 -0.55 12.08
CA GLY A 27 -4.28 0.84 12.50
C GLY A 27 -2.82 1.29 12.65
N THR A 28 -1.84 0.47 12.26
CA THR A 28 -0.42 0.83 12.31
C THR A 28 -0.07 1.74 11.13
N PRO A 29 0.37 2.98 11.36
CA PRO A 29 0.87 3.85 10.28
C PRO A 29 2.06 3.22 9.58
N PHE A 30 2.21 3.45 8.27
CA PHE A 30 3.37 2.92 7.53
C PHE A 30 4.70 3.49 8.06
N GLU A 31 4.65 4.74 8.54
CA GLU A 31 5.80 5.43 9.15
C GLU A 31 6.25 4.77 10.47
N ASP A 32 5.33 4.13 11.19
CA ASP A 32 5.58 3.42 12.46
C ASP A 32 6.03 1.97 12.25
N LEU A 33 6.07 1.48 11.00
CA LEU A 33 6.58 0.15 10.72
C LEU A 33 8.06 0.04 11.13
N PRO A 34 8.51 -1.13 11.61
CA PRO A 34 9.92 -1.37 11.92
C PRO A 34 10.86 -1.07 10.72
N ASP A 35 12.10 -0.65 10.98
CA ASP A 35 13.08 -0.36 9.92
C ASP A 35 13.56 -1.61 9.16
N ASP A 36 13.48 -2.75 9.82
CA ASP A 36 13.73 -4.07 9.26
C ASP A 36 12.50 -4.67 8.57
N TRP A 37 11.33 -4.03 8.66
CA TRP A 37 10.14 -4.46 7.92
C TRP A 37 10.44 -4.47 6.41
N ARG A 38 9.91 -5.50 5.75
CA ARG A 38 10.08 -5.74 4.32
C ARG A 38 8.73 -6.06 3.70
N CYS A 39 8.57 -5.68 2.43
CA CYS A 39 7.42 -6.05 1.63
C CYS A 39 7.18 -7.57 1.72
N PRO A 40 6.00 -8.04 2.15
CA PRO A 40 5.70 -9.47 2.31
C PRO A 40 5.75 -10.25 0.99
N ARG A 41 5.68 -9.55 -0.15
CA ARG A 41 5.66 -10.16 -1.49
C ARG A 41 7.04 -10.25 -2.15
N CYS A 42 7.88 -9.23 -2.03
CA CYS A 42 9.17 -9.16 -2.73
C CYS A 42 10.38 -8.83 -1.83
N ALA A 43 10.18 -8.71 -0.52
CA ALA A 43 11.22 -8.51 0.48
C ALA A 43 12.05 -7.21 0.35
N VAL A 44 11.61 -6.22 -0.43
CA VAL A 44 12.23 -4.87 -0.46
C VAL A 44 11.83 -4.06 0.77
N GLY A 45 12.66 -3.08 1.14
CA GLY A 45 12.41 -2.22 2.31
C GLY A 45 11.36 -1.13 2.08
N LYS A 46 11.00 -0.43 3.16
CA LYS A 46 10.01 0.67 3.18
C LYS A 46 10.26 1.75 2.12
N GLY A 47 11.52 2.00 1.77
CA GLY A 47 11.89 3.02 0.77
C GLY A 47 11.40 2.75 -0.67
N ALA A 48 10.89 1.55 -0.95
CA ALA A 48 10.29 1.22 -2.24
C ALA A 48 8.75 1.39 -2.27
N PHE A 49 8.16 1.94 -1.21
CA PHE A 49 6.72 2.18 -1.14
C PHE A 49 6.39 3.64 -1.45
N VAL A 50 5.30 3.83 -2.17
CA VAL A 50 4.74 5.13 -2.51
C VAL A 50 3.37 5.25 -1.86
N ARG A 51 3.10 6.39 -1.21
CA ARG A 51 1.80 6.68 -0.62
C ARG A 51 0.78 6.88 -1.73
N VAL A 52 -0.36 6.20 -1.64
CA VAL A 52 -1.50 6.39 -2.53
C VAL A 52 -2.33 7.55 -2.00
N ASN A 53 -2.52 8.56 -2.84
CA ASN A 53 -3.46 9.66 -2.64
C ASN A 53 -4.84 9.25 -3.19
N GLU A 54 -5.89 9.49 -2.41
CA GLU A 54 -7.27 9.10 -2.73
C GLU A 54 -7.82 9.81 -3.99
N GLU A 55 -7.17 10.88 -4.47
CA GLU A 55 -7.58 11.68 -5.62
C GLU A 55 -7.30 11.04 -7.00
N GLU A 56 -6.50 9.96 -7.07
CA GLU A 56 -6.16 9.30 -8.34
C GLU A 56 -6.93 7.98 -8.61
N GLU A 57 -7.75 7.51 -7.66
CA GLU A 57 -8.54 6.26 -7.83
C GLU A 57 -9.78 6.44 -8.73
N GLU A 58 -10.25 7.67 -8.98
CA GLU A 58 -11.48 7.96 -9.74
C GLU A 58 -11.34 7.93 -11.28
N VAL A 59 -10.16 7.59 -11.85
CA VAL A 59 -9.95 7.59 -13.31
C VAL A 59 -9.87 6.16 -13.90
N LYS A 60 -10.75 5.22 -13.51
CA LYS A 60 -10.84 3.90 -14.19
C LYS A 60 -12.24 3.31 -14.36
N THR A 61 -13.30 4.11 -14.42
CA THR A 61 -14.55 3.66 -15.04
C THR A 61 -15.06 4.78 -15.93
N ASN A 62 -14.86 4.65 -17.24
CA ASN A 62 -15.70 5.19 -18.32
C ASN A 62 -15.20 4.56 -19.62
N GLU A 63 -15.28 3.22 -19.72
CA GLU A 63 -15.06 2.48 -20.97
C GLU A 63 -16.33 2.50 -21.87
N GLU A 64 -17.29 3.41 -21.60
CA GLU A 64 -18.58 3.51 -22.31
C GLU A 64 -18.77 4.80 -23.13
N ASP A 65 -17.74 5.64 -23.31
CA ASP A 65 -17.83 6.86 -24.16
C ASP A 65 -17.06 6.72 -25.50
N TYR A 66 -16.77 5.49 -25.92
CA TYR A 66 -16.10 5.20 -27.20
C TYR A 66 -16.86 4.18 -28.08
N LEU A 67 -18.19 4.22 -28.03
CA LEU A 67 -19.11 3.60 -29.00
C LEU A 67 -20.36 4.45 -29.23
#